data_AF-A0A6P1I9L9-F1
#
_entry.id   AF-A0A6P1I9L9-F1
#
_cell.length_a   1.000
_cell.length_b   1.000
_cell.length_c   1.000
_cell.angle_alpha   90.00
_cell.angle_beta   90.00
_cell.angle_gamma   90.00
#
_symmetry.space_group_name_H-M   'P 1'
#
loop_
_entity.id
_entity.type
_entity.pdbx_description
1 polymer ?
#
loop_
_entity_poly.entity_id
_entity_poly.type
_entity_poly.pdbx_seq_one_letter_code
_entity_poly.pdbx_strand_id
1 'polypeptide(L)'
;MADGGIGADLDDLEIAEAWVYPQQGRVLDKWAKILREARKTAVDTRDAAMKGFIGYCYKGYIGRMVNPDMWTATRMQHHHQPLWRASIIAHCRWRGRRVAMRIAREHHRWPVRTVTDSWVYLLPGGEDIADPSEALGKMTVEKDVILTDTRLASMASAADVHEVNLAIKAAFTDHEDTDDDEGAGVP
;
A
#
# COMPACT_ATOMS: atom_id res chain seq x y z
N MET A 1 -17.02 -21.98 7.02
CA MET A 1 -15.99 -20.99 7.35
C MET A 1 -15.22 -20.73 6.06
N ALA A 2 -15.11 -19.47 5.61
CA ALA A 2 -14.42 -19.16 4.38
C ALA A 2 -12.91 -19.01 4.68
N ASP A 3 -12.15 -20.08 4.45
CA ASP A 3 -10.69 -20.04 4.53
C ASP A 3 -10.13 -19.17 3.42
N GLY A 4 -9.88 -17.90 3.75
CA GLY A 4 -9.02 -17.05 2.96
C GLY A 4 -7.56 -17.43 3.19
N GLY A 5 -7.07 -18.46 2.48
CA GLY A 5 -5.70 -18.95 2.53
C GLY A 5 -5.45 -19.98 1.43
N ILE A 6 -4.25 -20.57 1.39
CA ILE A 6 -3.96 -21.70 0.48
C ILE A 6 -4.60 -23.03 0.93
N GLY A 7 -5.46 -22.99 1.97
CA GLY A 7 -6.01 -24.19 2.61
C GLY A 7 -4.98 -24.97 3.45
N ALA A 8 -3.87 -24.33 3.83
CA ALA A 8 -2.85 -24.94 4.66
C ALA A 8 -3.23 -24.87 6.14
N ASP A 9 -3.15 -26.02 6.80
CA ASP A 9 -3.19 -26.13 8.25
C ASP A 9 -1.85 -25.71 8.86
N LEU A 10 -1.81 -25.49 10.18
CA LEU A 10 -0.58 -25.12 10.88
C LEU A 10 0.53 -26.18 10.69
N ASP A 11 0.13 -27.45 10.62
CA ASP A 11 1.03 -28.59 10.44
C ASP A 11 1.64 -28.62 9.03
N ASP A 12 1.01 -27.98 8.04
CA ASP A 12 1.54 -27.87 6.66
C ASP A 12 2.64 -26.79 6.55
N LEU A 13 2.81 -25.94 7.57
CA LEU A 13 3.68 -24.77 7.49
C LEU A 13 5.16 -25.04 7.83
N GLU A 14 5.54 -26.30 8.11
CA GLU A 14 6.91 -26.73 8.46
C GLU A 14 7.66 -25.74 9.39
N ILE A 15 6.95 -25.14 10.37
CA ILE A 15 7.52 -24.13 11.26
C ILE A 15 8.42 -24.81 12.29
N ALA A 16 9.73 -24.74 12.07
CA ALA A 16 10.72 -25.34 12.98
C ALA A 16 10.85 -24.58 14.31
N GLU A 17 10.85 -23.25 14.27
CA GLU A 17 10.99 -22.39 15.45
C GLU A 17 10.42 -20.99 15.18
N ALA A 18 10.09 -20.28 16.26
CA ALA A 18 9.63 -18.90 16.20
C ALA A 18 10.26 -18.07 17.32
N TRP A 19 10.82 -16.92 16.96
CA TRP A 19 11.32 -15.97 17.94
C TRP A 19 10.21 -15.01 18.36
N VAL A 20 9.85 -15.04 19.65
CA VAL A 20 8.86 -14.12 20.23
C VAL A 20 9.57 -13.04 21.04
N TYR A 21 9.44 -11.79 20.60
CA TYR A 21 9.99 -10.66 21.35
C TYR A 21 9.08 -10.32 22.54
N PRO A 22 9.64 -10.25 23.78
CA PRO A 22 8.85 -9.94 24.96
C PRO A 22 8.39 -8.48 24.99
N GLN A 23 9.14 -7.55 24.39
CA GLN A 23 8.76 -6.15 24.30
C GLN A 23 8.00 -5.86 23.00
N GLN A 24 6.74 -5.45 23.13
CA GLN A 24 5.86 -5.08 22.01
C GLN A 24 5.33 -3.65 22.21
N GLY A 25 6.14 -2.66 21.85
CA GLY A 25 5.83 -1.24 22.03
C GLY A 25 5.66 -0.47 20.72
N ARG A 26 4.89 0.62 20.74
CA ARG A 26 4.69 1.53 19.58
C ARG A 26 5.63 2.73 19.64
N VAL A 27 6.93 2.48 19.58
CA VAL A 27 7.98 3.50 19.78
C VAL A 27 7.96 4.64 18.75
N LEU A 28 7.45 4.39 17.54
CA LEU A 28 7.36 5.38 16.46
C LEU A 28 6.00 6.08 16.38
N ASP A 29 5.03 5.80 17.27
CA ASP A 29 3.66 6.30 17.11
C ASP A 29 3.61 7.84 17.21
N LYS A 30 4.36 8.42 18.16
CA LYS A 30 4.48 9.87 18.30
C LYS A 30 5.11 10.52 17.06
N TRP A 31 6.19 9.93 16.54
CA TRP A 31 6.85 10.41 15.33
C TRP A 31 5.93 10.34 14.11
N ALA A 32 5.24 9.21 13.93
CA ALA A 32 4.28 9.03 12.85
C ALA A 32 3.11 10.01 12.96
N LYS A 33 2.62 10.30 14.18
CA LYS A 33 1.55 11.29 14.41
C LYS A 33 1.97 12.69 13.97
N ILE A 34 3.17 13.14 14.34
CA ILE A 34 3.70 14.46 13.93
C ILE A 34 3.75 14.57 12.41
N LEU A 35 4.31 13.56 11.72
CA LEU A 35 4.39 13.58 10.26
C LEU A 35 3.00 13.55 9.59
N ARG A 36 2.04 12.83 10.15
CA ARG A 36 0.66 12.79 9.63
C ARG A 36 -0.05 14.14 9.78
N GLU A 37 0.10 14.78 10.93
CA GLU A 37 -0.48 16.11 11.18
C GLU A 37 0.12 17.14 10.23
N ALA A 38 1.45 17.15 10.08
CA ALA A 38 2.14 18.03 9.13
C ALA A 38 1.71 17.76 7.68
N ARG A 39 1.58 16.48 7.29
CA ARG A 39 1.13 16.12 5.93
C ARG A 39 -0.31 16.56 5.69
N LYS A 40 -1.18 16.44 6.69
CA LYS A 40 -2.56 16.93 6.60
C LYS A 40 -2.57 18.43 6.35
N THR A 41 -1.83 19.21 7.13
CA THR A 41 -1.69 20.66 6.91
C THR A 41 -1.19 20.97 5.50
N ALA A 42 -0.15 20.27 5.01
CA ALA A 42 0.37 20.49 3.67
C ALA A 42 -0.67 20.19 2.56
N VAL A 43 -1.53 19.19 2.75
CA VAL A 43 -2.65 18.91 1.84
C VAL A 43 -3.70 20.03 1.92
N ASP A 44 -4.12 20.40 3.13
CA ASP A 44 -5.14 21.42 3.37
C ASP A 44 -4.72 22.79 2.81
N THR A 45 -3.42 23.11 2.83
CA THR A 45 -2.85 24.35 2.29
C THR A 45 -2.34 24.24 0.85
N ARG A 46 -2.52 23.07 0.20
CA ARG A 46 -2.04 22.79 -1.17
C ARG A 46 -0.53 23.01 -1.37
N ASP A 47 0.27 22.74 -0.34
CA ASP A 47 1.74 22.85 -0.39
C ASP A 47 2.34 21.52 -0.88
N ALA A 48 2.47 21.39 -2.20
CA ALA A 48 3.01 20.20 -2.85
C ALA A 48 4.46 19.90 -2.43
N ALA A 49 5.29 20.94 -2.25
CA ALA A 49 6.68 20.80 -1.86
C ALA A 49 6.80 20.23 -0.44
N MET A 50 6.04 20.77 0.51
CA MET A 50 6.00 20.26 1.89
C MET A 50 5.42 18.85 1.96
N LYS A 51 4.35 18.57 1.21
CA LYS A 51 3.77 17.22 1.10
C LYS A 51 4.83 16.21 0.63
N GLY A 52 5.61 16.56 -0.39
CA GLY A 52 6.72 15.76 -0.91
C GLY A 52 7.82 15.57 0.13
N PHE A 53 8.30 16.65 0.74
CA PHE A 53 9.35 16.64 1.76
C PHE A 53 9.00 15.71 2.94
N ILE A 54 7.78 15.80 3.45
CA ILE A 54 7.29 14.93 4.54
C ILE A 54 7.27 13.46 4.09
N GLY A 55 6.83 13.21 2.85
CA GLY A 55 6.89 11.89 2.23
C GLY A 55 8.30 11.31 2.20
N TYR A 56 9.30 12.11 1.80
CA TYR A 56 10.70 11.72 1.80
C TYR A 56 11.26 11.47 3.21
N CYS A 57 10.91 12.30 4.20
CA CYS A 57 11.29 12.06 5.59
C CYS A 57 10.80 10.70 6.08
N TYR A 58 9.53 10.38 5.83
CA TYR A 58 8.93 9.10 6.22
C TYR A 58 9.60 7.92 5.49
N LYS A 59 9.57 7.92 4.16
CA LYS A 59 10.10 6.81 3.33
C LYS A 59 11.60 6.63 3.55
N GLY A 60 12.34 7.73 3.66
CA GLY A 60 13.79 7.73 3.84
C GLY A 60 14.23 7.14 5.18
N TYR A 61 13.55 7.47 6.28
CA TYR A 61 13.90 6.90 7.59
C TYR A 61 13.56 5.39 7.65
N ILE A 62 12.33 5.01 7.27
CA ILE A 62 11.90 3.60 7.29
C ILE A 62 12.76 2.74 6.34
N GLY A 63 13.11 3.25 5.16
CA GLY A 63 13.96 2.55 4.19
C GLY A 63 15.36 2.27 4.71
N ARG A 64 15.94 3.19 5.48
CA ARG A 64 17.31 3.07 6.00
C ARG A 64 17.43 2.17 7.22
N MET A 65 16.34 1.81 7.90
CA MET A 65 16.39 0.95 9.10
C MET A 65 17.09 -0.40 8.88
N VAL A 66 17.11 -0.92 7.65
CA VAL A 66 17.77 -2.20 7.32
C VAL A 66 19.23 -2.07 6.90
N ASN A 67 19.69 -0.87 6.53
CA ASN A 67 21.03 -0.67 6.01
C ASN A 67 22.00 -0.31 7.15
N PRO A 68 22.90 -1.22 7.56
CA PRO A 68 23.85 -0.95 8.65
C PRO A 68 24.85 0.17 8.29
N ASP A 69 25.19 0.32 7.02
CA ASP A 69 26.18 1.31 6.55
C ASP A 69 25.67 2.76 6.67
N MET A 70 24.35 2.94 6.81
CA MET A 70 23.74 4.25 7.04
C MET A 70 23.84 4.72 8.49
N TRP A 71 24.19 3.83 9.42
CA TRP A 71 24.14 4.07 10.87
C TRP A 71 25.50 3.81 11.55
N THR A 72 26.59 4.20 10.91
CA THR A 72 27.96 3.92 11.37
C THR A 72 28.37 4.71 12.61
N ALA A 73 27.84 5.92 12.79
CA ALA A 73 28.12 6.74 13.97
C ALA A 73 27.62 6.07 15.25
N THR A 74 28.47 5.96 16.28
CA THR A 74 28.19 5.20 17.53
C THR A 74 26.85 5.57 18.18
N ARG A 75 26.49 6.87 18.18
CA ARG A 75 25.23 7.34 18.77
C ARG A 75 23.99 7.06 17.90
N MET A 76 24.17 6.65 16.65
CA MET A 76 23.11 6.44 15.65
C MET A 76 22.86 4.96 15.33
N GLN A 77 23.75 4.04 15.78
CA GLN A 77 23.64 2.60 15.49
C GLN A 77 22.29 2.00 15.90
N HIS A 78 21.66 2.53 16.95
CA HIS A 78 20.35 2.08 17.42
C HIS A 78 19.20 2.34 16.41
N HIS A 79 19.43 3.09 15.33
CA HIS A 79 18.46 3.24 14.24
C HIS A 79 18.52 2.11 13.20
N HIS A 80 19.55 1.26 13.22
CA HIS A 80 19.55 0.00 12.50
C HIS A 80 18.56 -0.96 13.19
N GLN A 81 17.36 -1.04 12.62
CA GLN A 81 16.21 -1.76 13.17
C GLN A 81 15.54 -2.61 12.08
N PRO A 82 16.22 -3.62 11.53
CA PRO A 82 15.68 -4.45 10.45
C PRO A 82 14.39 -5.16 10.86
N LEU A 83 14.30 -5.58 12.13
CA LEU A 83 13.11 -6.18 12.70
C LEU A 83 11.92 -5.21 12.69
N TRP A 84 12.11 -3.95 13.12
CA TRP A 84 11.02 -2.98 13.14
C TRP A 84 10.48 -2.73 11.73
N ARG A 85 11.36 -2.64 10.73
CA ARG A 85 10.95 -2.52 9.34
C ARG A 85 10.14 -3.74 8.88
N ALA A 86 10.59 -4.95 9.20
CA ALA A 86 9.86 -6.18 8.88
C ALA A 86 8.48 -6.20 9.53
N SER A 87 8.38 -5.84 10.81
CA SER A 87 7.09 -5.73 11.53
C SER A 87 6.17 -4.67 10.94
N ILE A 88 6.69 -3.50 10.53
CA ILE A 88 5.90 -2.46 9.87
C ILE A 88 5.32 -2.98 8.55
N ILE A 89 6.13 -3.64 7.72
CA ILE A 89 5.68 -4.20 6.44
C ILE A 89 4.67 -5.31 6.65
N ALA A 90 4.93 -6.23 7.58
CA ALA A 90 4.00 -7.30 7.91
C ALA A 90 2.65 -6.73 8.38
N HIS A 91 2.67 -5.70 9.23
CA HIS A 91 1.46 -5.03 9.69
C HIS A 91 0.71 -4.32 8.55
N CYS A 92 1.42 -3.63 7.64
CA CYS A 92 0.80 -3.02 6.46
C CYS A 92 0.16 -4.07 5.55
N ARG A 93 0.85 -5.18 5.25
CA ARG A 93 0.32 -6.29 4.45
C ARG A 93 -0.90 -6.93 5.10
N TRP A 94 -0.86 -7.15 6.41
CA TRP A 94 -1.99 -7.72 7.15
C TRP A 94 -3.21 -6.80 7.13
N ARG A 95 -3.03 -5.49 7.41
CA ARG A 95 -4.12 -4.50 7.28
C ARG A 95 -4.68 -4.50 5.87
N GLY A 96 -3.78 -4.55 4.89
CA GLY A 96 -4.10 -4.64 3.48
C GLY A 96 -5.04 -5.82 3.17
N ARG A 97 -4.53 -7.03 3.44
CA ARG A 97 -5.26 -8.28 3.25
C ARG A 97 -6.61 -8.29 3.97
N ARG A 98 -6.70 -7.75 5.19
CA ARG A 98 -7.97 -7.68 5.93
C ARG A 98 -9.04 -6.91 5.19
N VAL A 99 -8.69 -5.81 4.53
CA VAL A 99 -9.64 -5.04 3.73
C VAL A 99 -10.02 -5.81 2.47
N ALA A 100 -9.06 -6.39 1.75
CA ALA A 100 -9.36 -7.21 0.58
C ALA A 100 -10.28 -8.40 0.91
N MET A 101 -10.03 -9.10 2.03
CA MET A 101 -10.87 -10.18 2.55
C MET A 101 -12.29 -9.71 2.92
N ARG A 102 -12.42 -8.50 3.47
CA ARG A 102 -13.73 -7.89 3.76
C ARG A 102 -14.50 -7.66 2.46
N ILE A 103 -13.89 -6.97 1.49
CA ILE A 103 -14.50 -6.67 0.19
C ILE A 103 -14.88 -7.96 -0.53
N ALA A 104 -14.02 -8.99 -0.52
CA ALA A 104 -14.32 -10.28 -1.11
C ALA A 104 -15.52 -10.97 -0.46
N ARG A 105 -15.70 -10.84 0.86
CA ARG A 105 -16.84 -11.41 1.58
C ARG A 105 -18.14 -10.64 1.33
N GLU A 106 -18.07 -9.31 1.28
CA GLU A 106 -19.24 -8.42 1.22
C GLU A 106 -19.73 -8.17 -0.20
N HIS A 107 -18.80 -8.10 -1.16
CA HIS A 107 -19.07 -7.73 -2.56
C HIS A 107 -18.73 -8.85 -3.55
N HIS A 108 -18.16 -9.97 -3.09
CA HIS A 108 -17.67 -11.05 -3.96
C HIS A 108 -16.65 -10.57 -5.00
N ARG A 109 -15.84 -9.56 -4.65
CA ARG A 109 -14.81 -8.98 -5.51
C ARG A 109 -13.41 -9.20 -4.97
N TRP A 110 -12.51 -9.59 -5.85
CA TRP A 110 -11.07 -9.62 -5.61
C TRP A 110 -10.38 -8.54 -6.46
N PRO A 111 -9.28 -7.96 -5.97
CA PRO A 111 -8.55 -6.98 -6.74
C PRO A 111 -7.91 -7.64 -7.96
N VAL A 112 -7.99 -6.97 -9.11
CA VAL A 112 -7.34 -7.39 -10.36
C VAL A 112 -5.87 -6.97 -10.40
N ARG A 113 -5.48 -5.99 -9.58
CA ARG A 113 -4.09 -5.58 -9.40
C ARG A 113 -3.87 -5.08 -7.98
N THR A 114 -2.67 -5.35 -7.47
CA THR A 114 -2.21 -4.82 -6.18
C THR A 114 -0.83 -4.18 -6.34
N VAL A 115 -0.64 -2.98 -5.79
CA VAL A 115 0.65 -2.26 -5.78
C VAL A 115 0.86 -1.68 -4.40
N THR A 116 1.75 -2.29 -3.62
CA THR A 116 2.07 -1.90 -2.23
C THR A 116 0.81 -1.86 -1.33
N ASP A 117 0.20 -0.69 -1.19
CA ASP A 117 -0.98 -0.38 -0.37
C ASP A 117 -2.20 0.08 -1.20
N SER A 118 -2.09 0.13 -2.53
CA SER A 118 -3.20 0.43 -3.44
C SER A 118 -3.66 -0.83 -4.19
N TRP A 119 -4.98 -0.93 -4.41
CA TRP A 119 -5.59 -2.02 -5.18
C TRP A 119 -6.50 -1.48 -6.26
N VAL A 120 -6.60 -2.23 -7.36
CA VAL A 120 -7.51 -1.94 -8.46
C VAL A 120 -8.58 -3.03 -8.48
N TYR A 121 -9.84 -2.61 -8.53
CA TYR A 121 -11.00 -3.49 -8.64
C TYR A 121 -11.73 -3.20 -9.94
N LEU A 122 -12.30 -4.25 -10.55
CA LEU A 122 -13.28 -4.13 -11.62
C LEU A 122 -14.67 -4.23 -11.00
N LEU A 123 -15.46 -3.18 -11.18
CA LEU A 123 -16.78 -3.04 -10.58
C LEU A 123 -17.82 -2.82 -11.67
N PRO A 124 -19.04 -3.35 -11.51
CA PRO A 124 -20.21 -2.92 -12.27
C PRO A 124 -20.45 -1.43 -12.06
N GLY A 125 -21.05 -0.77 -13.05
CA GLY A 125 -21.32 0.66 -12.97
C GLY A 125 -22.11 1.03 -11.70
N GLY A 126 -21.56 1.96 -10.91
CA GLY A 126 -22.19 2.51 -9.71
C GLY A 126 -21.99 1.71 -8.42
N GLU A 127 -21.25 0.60 -8.43
CA GLU A 127 -20.88 -0.09 -7.19
C GLU A 127 -19.74 0.67 -6.50
N ASP A 128 -19.95 1.08 -5.24
CA ASP A 128 -18.93 1.67 -4.36
C ASP A 128 -18.57 0.67 -3.26
N ILE A 129 -17.28 0.32 -3.19
CA ILE A 129 -16.69 -0.61 -2.21
C ILE A 129 -15.73 0.09 -1.24
N ALA A 130 -15.56 1.41 -1.38
CA ALA A 130 -14.70 2.20 -0.52
C ALA A 130 -15.34 2.37 0.87
N ASP A 131 -14.50 2.62 1.86
CA ASP A 131 -14.99 3.01 3.18
C ASP A 131 -15.57 4.43 3.13
N PRO A 132 -16.72 4.71 3.76
CA PRO A 132 -17.36 6.04 3.76
C PRO A 132 -16.68 7.00 4.75
N SER A 133 -15.34 7.10 4.70
CA SER A 133 -14.55 7.93 5.60
C SER A 133 -13.15 8.16 5.06
N GLU A 134 -12.69 9.41 5.12
CA GLU A 134 -11.30 9.79 4.82
C GLU A 134 -10.34 9.54 6.01
N ALA A 135 -10.81 8.87 7.06
CA ALA A 135 -9.99 8.59 8.22
C ALA A 135 -8.79 7.69 7.85
N LEU A 136 -7.68 7.86 8.57
CA LEU A 136 -6.48 7.08 8.31
C LEU A 136 -6.74 5.57 8.47
N GLY A 137 -6.30 4.79 7.48
CA GLY A 137 -6.46 3.34 7.47
C GLY A 137 -7.80 2.87 6.91
N LYS A 138 -8.60 3.79 6.39
CA LYS A 138 -9.74 3.52 5.51
C LYS A 138 -9.28 3.36 4.07
N MET A 139 -10.01 2.54 3.32
CA MET A 139 -9.79 2.37 1.89
C MET A 139 -10.64 3.42 1.16
N THR A 140 -9.99 4.45 0.64
CA THR A 140 -10.64 5.52 -0.12
C THR A 140 -10.40 5.33 -1.60
N VAL A 141 -11.29 5.85 -2.45
CA VAL A 141 -11.07 5.90 -3.89
C VAL A 141 -9.96 6.93 -4.18
N GLU A 142 -8.90 6.50 -4.85
CA GLU A 142 -7.82 7.38 -5.31
C GLU A 142 -8.06 7.85 -6.75
N LYS A 143 -8.42 6.92 -7.63
CA LYS A 143 -8.78 7.15 -9.04
C LYS A 143 -9.89 6.18 -9.42
N ASP A 144 -10.84 6.61 -10.23
CA ASP A 144 -11.86 5.80 -10.87
C ASP A 144 -11.96 6.12 -12.37
N VAL A 145 -12.33 5.13 -13.17
CA VAL A 145 -12.52 5.30 -14.62
C VAL A 145 -13.61 4.36 -15.12
N ILE A 146 -14.50 4.88 -15.95
CA ILE A 146 -15.49 4.06 -16.64
C ILE A 146 -14.81 3.39 -17.84
N LEU A 147 -14.83 2.06 -17.87
CA LEU A 147 -14.26 1.31 -18.98
C LEU A 147 -15.17 1.39 -20.22
N THR A 148 -14.57 1.70 -21.36
CA THR A 148 -15.21 1.53 -22.66
C THR A 148 -15.22 0.06 -23.07
N ASP A 149 -16.09 -0.32 -24.02
CA ASP A 149 -16.17 -1.69 -24.54
C ASP A 149 -14.81 -2.19 -25.06
N THR A 150 -14.02 -1.31 -25.70
CA THR A 150 -12.67 -1.63 -26.18
C THR A 150 -11.72 -1.95 -25.03
N ARG A 151 -11.77 -1.20 -23.92
CA ARG A 151 -10.92 -1.44 -22.75
C ARG A 151 -11.34 -2.70 -22.00
N LEU A 152 -12.65 -2.96 -21.92
CA LEU A 152 -13.18 -4.18 -21.34
C LEU A 152 -12.77 -5.41 -22.18
N ALA A 153 -12.83 -5.32 -23.50
CA ALA A 153 -12.33 -6.37 -24.40
C ALA A 153 -10.82 -6.61 -24.23
N SER A 154 -10.01 -5.55 -24.14
CA SER A 154 -8.56 -5.65 -23.90
C SER A 154 -8.22 -6.34 -22.57
N MET A 155 -9.01 -6.11 -21.52
CA MET A 155 -8.84 -6.82 -20.25
C MET A 155 -9.27 -8.28 -20.35
N ALA A 156 -10.39 -8.56 -21.03
CA ALA A 156 -10.91 -9.91 -21.20
C ALA A 156 -10.03 -10.79 -22.09
N SER A 157 -9.31 -10.20 -23.05
CA SER A 157 -8.43 -10.92 -23.98
C SER A 157 -7.00 -11.07 -23.47
N ALA A 158 -6.65 -10.51 -22.30
CA ALA A 158 -5.30 -10.59 -21.76
C ALA A 158 -4.92 -12.04 -21.43
N ALA A 159 -3.80 -12.49 -21.98
CA ALA A 159 -3.31 -13.85 -21.83
C ALA A 159 -2.53 -14.05 -20.52
N ASP A 160 -1.98 -12.97 -19.96
CA ASP A 160 -1.19 -13.02 -18.73
C ASP A 160 -1.32 -11.77 -17.85
N VAL A 161 -0.67 -11.82 -16.69
CA VAL A 161 -0.66 -10.73 -15.69
C VAL A 161 0.00 -9.47 -16.23
N HIS A 162 0.97 -9.58 -17.14
CA HIS A 162 1.63 -8.42 -17.71
C HIS A 162 0.67 -7.64 -18.63
N GLU A 163 -0.05 -8.35 -19.50
CA GLU A 163 -1.07 -7.76 -20.38
C GLU A 163 -2.22 -7.13 -19.60
N VAL A 164 -2.70 -7.79 -18.53
CA VAL A 164 -3.69 -7.18 -17.61
C VAL A 164 -3.17 -5.88 -17.02
N ASN A 165 -1.90 -5.84 -16.59
CA ASN A 165 -1.30 -4.63 -16.04
C ASN A 165 -1.19 -3.50 -17.07
N LEU A 166 -0.88 -3.82 -18.33
CA LEU A 166 -0.85 -2.82 -19.41
C LEU A 166 -2.25 -2.27 -19.68
N ALA A 167 -3.27 -3.13 -19.74
CA ALA A 167 -4.66 -2.71 -19.94
C ALA A 167 -5.15 -1.81 -18.79
N ILE A 168 -4.84 -2.17 -17.54
CA ILE A 168 -5.13 -1.34 -16.37
C ILE A 168 -4.44 0.01 -16.47
N LYS A 169 -3.13 0.04 -16.74
CA LYS A 169 -2.39 1.30 -16.85
C LYS A 169 -3.02 2.20 -17.90
N ALA A 170 -3.24 1.68 -19.10
CA ALA A 170 -3.80 2.44 -20.21
C ALA A 170 -5.22 2.96 -19.94
N ALA A 171 -6.01 2.29 -19.09
CA ALA A 171 -7.30 2.81 -18.65
C ALA A 171 -7.17 4.06 -17.77
N PHE A 172 -6.06 4.20 -17.02
CA PHE A 172 -5.80 5.39 -16.20
C PHE A 172 -4.98 6.47 -16.94
N THR A 173 -4.17 6.11 -17.94
CA THR A 173 -3.34 7.07 -18.71
C THR A 173 -4.15 7.97 -19.64
N ASP A 174 -5.27 7.50 -20.20
CA ASP A 174 -6.13 8.34 -21.06
C ASP A 174 -6.85 9.46 -20.27
N HIS A 175 -6.79 9.42 -18.94
CA HIS A 175 -7.24 10.48 -18.03
C HIS A 175 -6.07 11.34 -17.47
N GLU A 176 -4.82 11.04 -17.83
CA GLU A 176 -3.62 11.72 -17.31
C GLU A 176 -3.23 13.00 -18.05
N ASP A 177 -4.01 13.46 -19.04
CA ASP A 177 -3.84 14.80 -19.62
C ASP A 177 -4.17 15.96 -18.64
N THR A 178 -4.48 15.66 -17.36
CA THR A 178 -4.79 16.70 -16.37
C THR A 178 -4.06 16.67 -15.03
N ASP A 179 -3.26 15.68 -14.62
CA ASP A 179 -2.55 15.80 -13.33
C ASP A 179 -1.23 14.99 -13.23
N ASP A 180 -0.14 15.76 -13.29
CA ASP A 180 1.18 15.59 -12.66
C ASP A 180 2.06 14.36 -12.98
N ASP A 181 2.99 14.63 -13.91
CA ASP A 181 4.31 14.06 -14.16
C ASP A 181 5.00 13.50 -12.89
N GLU A 182 4.98 12.17 -12.72
CA GLU A 182 5.81 11.46 -11.74
C GLU A 182 7.28 11.53 -12.20
N GLY A 183 7.98 12.51 -11.62
CA GLY A 183 9.39 12.79 -11.85
C GLY A 183 10.27 11.55 -11.94
N ALA A 184 10.93 11.45 -13.09
CA ALA A 184 12.04 10.57 -13.39
C ALA A 184 13.04 10.49 -12.23
N GLY A 185 13.41 9.25 -11.88
CA GLY A 185 14.55 8.98 -11.02
C GLY A 185 15.82 9.58 -11.62
N VAL A 186 16.61 10.22 -10.76
CA VAL A 186 17.97 10.68 -11.04
C VAL A 186 18.87 10.06 -9.94
N PRO A 187 20.08 9.57 -10.30
CA PRO A 187 20.68 8.31 -9.81
C PRO A 187 21.04 8.25 -8.33
#